data_AF-A0A1F7KGM3-F1
#
_entry.id   AF-A0A1F7KGM3-F1
#
_cell.length_a   1.000
_cell.length_b   1.000
_cell.length_c   1.000
_cell.angle_alpha   90.00
_cell.angle_beta   90.00
_cell.angle_gamma   90.00
#
_symmetry.space_group_name_H-M   'P 1'
#
loop_
_entity.id
_entity.type
_entity.pdbx_description
1 polymer ?
#
loop_
_entity_poly.entity_id
_entity_poly.type
_entity_poly.pdbx_seq_one_letter_code
_entity_poly.pdbx_strand_id
1 'polypeptide(L)'
;MKLSQTIDWYNRHVDHYTKQAGLYLPKAQINDFARHLPKKSSVLDAGCGSGRDSNLLTQKGFQVTGIDLASGLIDRAKSLYEGIEFIKGSFLDLPFANKSFKGIWAHASLVHLETAKDAKQAIQEFARVLAAKGVLHILVKAQLGKDKFVTLTDTRTNDLRFFQLYTQPEIEELTNKAGFKTIKMYQFVDINSNKKYKVPIEWIVYLGQKL
;
A
#
# COMPACT_ATOMS: atom_id res chain seq x y z
N MET A 1 -14.43 10.97 7.18
CA MET A 1 -15.02 9.63 6.91
C MET A 1 -14.27 8.66 7.78
N LYS A 2 -14.96 7.80 8.53
CA LYS A 2 -14.31 6.84 9.45
C LYS A 2 -13.81 5.62 8.66
N LEU A 3 -12.76 4.96 9.14
CA LEU A 3 -12.11 3.78 8.57
C LEU A 3 -13.12 2.65 8.30
N SER A 4 -14.14 2.53 9.15
CA SER A 4 -15.27 1.63 8.94
C SER A 4 -15.98 1.85 7.59
N GLN A 5 -16.25 3.10 7.20
CA GLN A 5 -16.89 3.42 5.94
C GLN A 5 -16.00 3.07 4.73
N THR A 6 -14.69 3.22 4.87
CA THR A 6 -13.72 2.79 3.85
C THR A 6 -13.74 1.27 3.69
N ILE A 7 -13.72 0.53 4.80
CA ILE A 7 -13.77 -0.95 4.80
C ILE A 7 -15.09 -1.42 4.17
N ASP A 8 -16.21 -0.83 4.55
CA ASP A 8 -17.53 -1.14 4.00
C ASP A 8 -17.60 -0.89 2.50
N TRP A 9 -16.99 0.20 2.02
CA TRP A 9 -16.90 0.47 0.59
C TRP A 9 -16.16 -0.66 -0.15
N TYR A 10 -15.01 -1.11 0.38
CA TYR A 10 -14.26 -2.20 -0.24
C TYR A 10 -15.01 -3.53 -0.22
N ASN A 11 -15.68 -3.86 0.88
CA ASN A 11 -16.49 -5.08 0.99
C ASN A 11 -17.69 -5.06 0.03
N ARG A 12 -18.32 -3.90 -0.21
CA ARG A 12 -19.45 -3.78 -1.16
C ARG A 12 -19.01 -3.82 -2.63
N HIS A 13 -17.76 -3.48 -2.94
CA HIS A 13 -17.27 -3.30 -4.32
C HIS A 13 -16.12 -4.24 -4.68
N VAL A 14 -16.07 -5.44 -4.10
CA VAL A 14 -14.99 -6.42 -4.32
C VAL A 14 -14.72 -6.68 -5.80
N ASP A 15 -15.75 -7.06 -6.57
CA ASP A 15 -15.57 -7.40 -7.99
C ASP A 15 -15.13 -6.20 -8.82
N HIS A 16 -15.76 -5.05 -8.58
CA HIS A 16 -15.42 -3.82 -9.28
C HIS A 16 -13.98 -3.39 -8.97
N TYR A 17 -13.58 -3.36 -7.70
CA TYR A 17 -12.22 -3.04 -7.29
C TYR A 17 -11.21 -4.01 -7.89
N THR A 18 -11.48 -5.32 -7.81
CA THR A 18 -10.59 -6.38 -8.31
C THR A 18 -10.33 -6.23 -9.81
N LYS A 19 -11.39 -6.06 -10.60
CA LYS A 19 -11.28 -5.84 -12.06
C LYS A 19 -10.45 -4.59 -12.36
N GLN A 20 -10.69 -3.51 -11.64
CA GLN A 20 -10.01 -2.23 -11.88
C GLN A 20 -8.54 -2.25 -11.46
N ALA A 21 -8.23 -2.88 -10.32
CA ALA A 21 -6.86 -3.08 -9.88
C ALA A 21 -6.07 -3.84 -10.96
N GLY A 22 -6.66 -4.87 -11.56
CA GLY A 22 -6.04 -5.66 -12.63
C GLY A 22 -5.69 -4.89 -13.91
N LEU A 23 -6.29 -3.72 -14.17
CA LEU A 23 -5.99 -2.90 -15.35
C LEU A 23 -4.66 -2.15 -15.24
N TYR A 24 -4.16 -1.94 -14.02
CA TYR A 24 -2.96 -1.14 -13.75
C TYR A 24 -1.96 -1.95 -12.94
N LEU A 25 -0.96 -2.51 -13.62
CA LEU A 25 0.08 -3.32 -12.99
C LEU A 25 1.30 -2.45 -12.68
N PRO A 26 1.75 -2.33 -11.41
CA PRO A 26 2.90 -1.51 -11.03
C PRO A 26 4.24 -2.19 -11.35
N LYS A 27 4.41 -2.72 -12.58
CA LYS A 27 5.58 -3.53 -12.98
C LYS A 27 6.90 -2.79 -12.81
N ALA A 28 6.95 -1.49 -13.11
CA ALA A 28 8.16 -0.69 -12.97
C ALA A 28 8.59 -0.58 -11.50
N GLN A 29 7.64 -0.27 -10.61
CA GLN A 29 7.88 -0.16 -9.18
C GLN A 29 8.23 -1.52 -8.55
N ILE A 30 7.55 -2.60 -8.96
CA ILE A 30 7.87 -3.97 -8.52
C ILE A 30 9.29 -4.36 -8.96
N ASN A 31 9.66 -4.07 -10.21
CA ASN A 31 11.01 -4.34 -10.70
C ASN A 31 12.05 -3.54 -9.90
N ASP A 32 11.77 -2.25 -9.62
CA ASP A 32 12.66 -1.39 -8.85
C ASP A 32 12.88 -1.97 -7.44
N PHE A 33 11.78 -2.24 -6.72
CA PHE A 33 11.79 -2.88 -5.40
C PHE A 33 12.54 -4.22 -5.40
N ALA A 34 12.29 -5.07 -6.40
CA ALA A 34 12.91 -6.39 -6.48
C ALA A 34 14.43 -6.34 -6.63
N ARG A 35 15.01 -5.30 -7.23
CA ARG A 35 16.48 -5.15 -7.39
C ARG A 35 17.21 -5.00 -6.05
N HIS A 36 16.51 -4.60 -5.00
CA HIS A 36 17.09 -4.39 -3.67
C HIS A 36 16.90 -5.58 -2.74
N LEU A 37 16.29 -6.67 -3.20
CA LEU A 37 16.01 -7.85 -2.40
C LEU A 37 16.72 -9.09 -2.95
N PRO A 38 17.26 -9.95 -2.07
CA PRO A 38 17.67 -11.29 -2.47
C PRO A 38 16.50 -12.07 -3.08
N LYS A 39 16.80 -12.97 -4.02
CA LYS A 39 15.80 -13.91 -4.56
C LYS A 39 15.16 -14.72 -3.43
N LYS A 40 13.88 -15.07 -3.57
CA LYS A 40 13.13 -15.87 -2.57
C LYS A 40 12.98 -15.21 -1.20
N SER A 41 13.21 -13.90 -1.10
CA SER A 41 12.94 -13.11 0.12
C SER A 41 11.48 -13.19 0.54
N SER A 42 11.24 -13.15 1.87
CA SER A 42 9.91 -12.95 2.44
C SER A 42 9.47 -11.50 2.26
N VAL A 43 8.27 -11.31 1.72
CA VAL A 43 7.68 -9.99 1.43
C VAL A 43 6.28 -9.91 2.02
N LEU A 44 6.01 -8.83 2.76
CA LEU A 44 4.67 -8.48 3.21
C LEU A 44 4.04 -7.50 2.21
N ASP A 45 2.88 -7.83 1.66
CA ASP A 45 2.02 -6.91 0.93
C ASP A 45 1.00 -6.29 1.92
N ALA A 46 1.30 -5.08 2.37
CA ALA A 46 0.56 -4.38 3.43
C ALA A 46 -0.58 -3.54 2.83
N GLY A 47 -1.82 -3.99 3.05
CA GLY A 47 -3.01 -3.51 2.36
C GLY A 47 -3.15 -4.14 0.97
N CYS A 48 -3.05 -5.46 0.91
CA CYS A 48 -2.94 -6.23 -0.33
C CYS A 48 -4.21 -6.21 -1.22
N GLY A 49 -5.34 -5.74 -0.69
CA GLY A 49 -6.63 -5.75 -1.37
C GLY A 49 -6.98 -7.15 -1.90
N SER A 50 -7.30 -7.24 -3.19
CA SER A 50 -7.64 -8.52 -3.84
C SER A 50 -6.42 -9.33 -4.28
N GLY A 51 -5.20 -9.02 -3.82
CA GLY A 51 -3.99 -9.82 -4.02
C GLY A 51 -3.23 -9.61 -5.34
N ARG A 52 -3.59 -8.59 -6.14
CA ARG A 52 -2.96 -8.33 -7.45
C ARG A 52 -1.43 -8.18 -7.34
N ASP A 53 -0.97 -7.32 -6.44
CA ASP A 53 0.46 -7.04 -6.28
C ASP A 53 1.17 -8.23 -5.63
N SER A 54 0.51 -8.89 -4.67
CA SER A 54 1.00 -10.13 -4.08
C SER A 54 1.31 -11.19 -5.13
N ASN A 55 0.43 -11.38 -6.11
CA ASN A 55 0.67 -12.30 -7.23
C ASN A 55 1.84 -11.86 -8.11
N LEU A 56 1.94 -10.58 -8.46
CA LEU A 56 3.06 -10.06 -9.26
C LEU A 56 4.41 -10.21 -8.53
N LEU A 57 4.44 -9.99 -7.21
CA LEU A 57 5.62 -10.19 -6.37
C LEU A 57 5.99 -11.68 -6.28
N THR A 58 5.01 -12.57 -6.20
CA THR A 58 5.22 -14.03 -6.24
C THR A 58 5.80 -14.47 -7.58
N GLN A 59 5.33 -13.90 -8.70
CA GLN A 59 5.90 -14.12 -10.03
C GLN A 59 7.34 -13.60 -10.18
N LYS A 60 7.80 -12.68 -9.31
CA LYS A 60 9.21 -12.30 -9.17
C LYS A 60 10.03 -13.27 -8.33
N GLY A 61 9.41 -14.33 -7.82
CA GLY A 61 10.04 -15.37 -7.02
C GLY A 61 10.17 -15.01 -5.55
N PHE A 62 9.35 -14.09 -5.02
CA PHE A 62 9.27 -13.79 -3.59
C PHE A 62 8.28 -14.72 -2.87
N GLN A 63 8.50 -14.91 -1.57
CA GLN A 63 7.54 -15.58 -0.68
C GLN A 63 6.64 -14.51 -0.07
N VAL A 64 5.40 -14.42 -0.54
CA VAL A 64 4.52 -13.30 -0.22
C VAL A 64 3.45 -13.69 0.79
N THR A 65 3.27 -12.85 1.80
CA THR A 65 2.09 -12.83 2.66
C THR A 65 1.37 -11.50 2.45
N GLY A 66 0.06 -11.54 2.15
CA GLY A 66 -0.77 -10.36 2.02
C GLY A 66 -1.62 -10.12 3.26
N ILE A 67 -1.78 -8.86 3.67
CA ILE A 67 -2.67 -8.47 4.77
C ILE A 67 -3.59 -7.32 4.37
N ASP A 68 -4.87 -7.39 4.72
CA ASP A 68 -5.87 -6.34 4.47
C ASP A 68 -7.00 -6.38 5.51
N LEU A 69 -7.67 -5.25 5.74
CA LEU A 69 -8.81 -5.14 6.67
C LEU A 69 -10.14 -5.61 6.06
N ALA A 70 -10.29 -5.50 4.73
CA ALA A 70 -11.52 -5.83 4.04
C ALA A 70 -11.63 -7.35 3.81
N SER A 71 -12.51 -8.01 4.57
CA SER A 71 -12.72 -9.47 4.47
C SER A 71 -13.13 -9.91 3.06
N GLY A 72 -14.01 -9.16 2.39
CA GLY A 72 -14.43 -9.50 1.04
C GLY A 72 -13.28 -9.47 0.02
N LEU A 73 -12.29 -8.59 0.22
CA LEU A 73 -11.09 -8.56 -0.61
C LEU A 73 -10.13 -9.71 -0.28
N ILE A 74 -9.98 -10.06 0.99
CA ILE A 74 -9.18 -11.21 1.42
C ILE A 74 -9.75 -12.52 0.87
N ASP A 75 -11.07 -12.72 0.96
CA ASP A 75 -11.73 -13.90 0.42
C ASP A 75 -11.56 -13.97 -1.10
N ARG A 76 -11.65 -12.81 -1.78
CA ARG A 76 -11.38 -12.71 -3.21
C ARG A 76 -9.92 -13.03 -3.55
N ALA A 77 -8.96 -12.52 -2.80
CA ALA A 77 -7.54 -12.79 -3.00
C ALA A 77 -7.22 -14.29 -2.88
N LYS A 78 -7.76 -14.95 -1.84
CA LYS A 78 -7.65 -16.40 -1.64
C LYS A 78 -8.25 -17.19 -2.79
N SER A 79 -9.39 -16.76 -3.33
CA SER A 79 -10.04 -17.43 -4.47
C SER A 79 -9.26 -17.30 -5.78
N LEU A 80 -8.48 -16.23 -5.94
CA LEU A 80 -7.78 -15.92 -7.19
C LEU A 80 -6.37 -16.48 -7.25
N TYR A 81 -5.70 -16.57 -6.09
CA TYR A 81 -4.27 -16.85 -6.01
C TYR A 81 -3.99 -17.94 -4.99
N GLU A 82 -4.29 -19.17 -5.39
CA GLU A 82 -3.91 -20.37 -4.63
C GLU A 82 -2.40 -20.40 -4.40
N GLY A 83 -1.98 -20.71 -3.17
CA GLY A 83 -0.57 -20.78 -2.78
C GLY A 83 0.04 -19.48 -2.23
N ILE A 84 -0.71 -18.37 -2.17
CA ILE A 84 -0.32 -17.16 -1.45
C ILE A 84 -1.09 -17.08 -0.12
N GLU A 85 -0.39 -16.76 0.96
CA GLU A 85 -1.01 -16.55 2.26
C GLU A 85 -1.68 -15.17 2.33
N PHE A 86 -2.98 -15.12 2.63
CA PHE A 86 -3.72 -13.89 2.85
C PHE A 86 -4.39 -13.86 4.22
N ILE A 87 -4.14 -12.80 4.97
CA ILE A 87 -4.60 -12.65 6.35
C ILE A 87 -5.49 -11.40 6.45
N LYS A 88 -6.63 -11.54 7.13
CA LYS A 88 -7.42 -10.38 7.53
C LYS A 88 -6.78 -9.75 8.76
N GLY A 89 -6.38 -8.49 8.67
CA GLY A 89 -5.79 -7.79 9.79
C GLY A 89 -5.41 -6.34 9.48
N SER A 90 -5.06 -5.60 10.52
CA SER A 90 -4.59 -4.23 10.41
C SER A 90 -3.07 -4.22 10.28
N PHE A 91 -2.53 -3.43 9.36
CA PHE A 91 -1.08 -3.15 9.40
C PHE A 91 -0.66 -2.15 10.49
N LEU A 92 -1.63 -1.59 11.24
CA LEU A 92 -1.35 -0.80 12.44
C LEU A 92 -0.99 -1.69 13.64
N ASP A 93 -1.28 -2.98 13.57
CA ASP A 93 -0.96 -3.97 14.59
C ASP A 93 -0.68 -5.31 13.88
N LEU A 94 0.56 -5.46 13.39
CA LEU A 94 0.92 -6.57 12.53
C LEU A 94 1.09 -7.86 13.36
N PRO A 95 0.38 -8.95 13.01
CA PRO A 95 0.42 -10.22 13.75
C PRO A 95 1.66 -11.06 13.43
N PHE A 96 2.81 -10.40 13.25
CA PHE A 96 4.08 -11.02 12.88
C PHE A 96 5.15 -10.70 13.91
N ALA A 97 6.11 -11.60 14.05
CA ALA A 97 7.27 -11.37 14.91
C ALA A 97 8.16 -10.25 14.37
N ASN A 98 9.05 -9.78 15.23
CA ASN A 98 10.06 -8.80 14.81
C ASN A 98 10.95 -9.41 13.73
N LYS A 99 11.31 -8.61 12.72
CA LYS A 99 12.25 -9.00 11.64
C LYS A 99 11.80 -10.22 10.79
N SER A 100 10.50 -10.51 10.70
CA SER A 100 9.93 -11.58 9.87
C SER A 100 10.09 -11.39 8.35
N PHE A 101 10.14 -10.15 7.88
CA PHE A 101 10.16 -9.85 6.43
C PHE A 101 11.48 -9.26 5.97
N LYS A 102 11.86 -9.53 4.72
CA LYS A 102 12.98 -8.85 4.03
C LYS A 102 12.49 -7.69 3.16
N GLY A 103 11.25 -7.73 2.70
CA GLY A 103 10.61 -6.63 1.99
C GLY A 103 9.22 -6.30 2.54
N ILE A 104 8.81 -5.04 2.49
CA ILE A 104 7.43 -4.61 2.69
C ILE A 104 7.01 -3.79 1.49
N TRP A 105 5.86 -4.15 0.92
CA TRP A 105 5.21 -3.49 -0.17
C TRP A 105 3.91 -2.84 0.34
N ALA A 106 3.90 -1.51 0.47
CA ALA A 106 2.74 -0.74 0.92
C ALA A 106 2.25 0.19 -0.20
N HIS A 107 1.52 -0.37 -1.18
CA HIS A 107 1.20 0.31 -2.43
C HIS A 107 -0.22 0.87 -2.44
N ALA A 108 -0.35 2.19 -2.28
CA ALA A 108 -1.63 2.89 -2.17
C ALA A 108 -2.52 2.38 -1.00
N SER A 109 -1.91 1.90 0.07
CA SER A 109 -2.60 1.36 1.25
C SER A 109 -2.67 2.32 2.44
N LEU A 110 -1.68 3.19 2.62
CA LEU A 110 -1.66 4.20 3.70
C LEU A 110 -2.63 5.36 3.44
N VAL A 111 -3.17 5.47 2.23
CA VAL A 111 -4.04 6.57 1.79
C VAL A 111 -5.39 6.63 2.53
N HIS A 112 -5.70 5.64 3.37
CA HIS A 112 -6.95 5.58 4.14
C HIS A 112 -6.76 5.79 5.65
N LEU A 113 -5.55 6.11 6.09
CA LEU A 113 -5.29 6.46 7.48
C LEU A 113 -5.94 7.81 7.81
N GLU A 114 -6.48 7.94 9.02
CA GLU A 114 -7.23 9.13 9.43
C GLU A 114 -6.34 10.15 10.13
N THR A 115 -5.26 9.69 10.77
CA THR A 115 -4.43 10.54 11.62
C THR A 115 -2.94 10.36 11.32
N ALA A 116 -2.16 11.42 11.61
CA ALA A 116 -0.70 11.34 11.59
C ALA A 116 -0.17 10.29 12.60
N LYS A 117 -0.91 10.03 13.68
CA LYS A 117 -0.59 8.97 14.65
C LYS A 117 -0.67 7.59 13.99
N ASP A 118 -1.72 7.33 13.22
CA ASP A 118 -1.88 6.04 12.52
C ASP A 118 -0.78 5.87 11.46
N ALA A 119 -0.46 6.92 10.70
CA ALA A 119 0.64 6.88 9.74
C ALA A 119 1.97 6.56 10.42
N LYS A 120 2.26 7.23 11.55
CA LYS A 120 3.45 6.93 12.36
C LYS A 120 3.44 5.48 12.86
N GLN A 121 2.31 5.00 13.38
CA GLN A 121 2.17 3.64 13.89
C GLN A 121 2.38 2.60 12.79
N ALA A 122 1.80 2.79 11.60
CA ALA A 122 2.02 1.91 10.44
C ALA A 122 3.51 1.81 10.09
N ILE A 123 4.21 2.93 9.98
CA ILE A 123 5.65 2.94 9.65
C ILE A 123 6.49 2.31 10.77
N GLN A 124 6.10 2.47 12.05
CA GLN A 124 6.74 1.81 13.18
C GLN A 124 6.53 0.28 13.15
N GLU A 125 5.33 -0.19 12.82
CA GLU A 125 5.04 -1.61 12.65
C GLU A 125 5.80 -2.20 11.46
N PHE A 126 5.88 -1.48 10.35
CA PHE A 126 6.72 -1.87 9.22
C PHE A 126 8.19 -1.97 9.63
N ALA A 127 8.72 -0.98 10.33
CA ALA A 127 10.06 -1.04 10.87
C ALA A 127 10.23 -2.27 11.77
N ARG A 128 9.29 -2.56 12.67
CA ARG A 128 9.37 -3.67 13.62
C ARG A 128 9.48 -5.03 12.92
N VAL A 129 8.60 -5.32 11.96
CA VAL A 129 8.56 -6.63 11.28
C VAL A 129 9.61 -6.77 10.16
N LEU A 130 10.18 -5.66 9.69
CA LEU A 130 11.23 -5.68 8.67
C LEU A 130 12.60 -5.99 9.29
N ALA A 131 13.33 -6.94 8.70
CA ALA A 131 14.68 -7.25 9.10
C ALA A 131 15.64 -6.10 8.78
N ALA A 132 16.79 -6.05 9.46
CA ALA A 132 17.87 -5.12 9.12
C ALA A 132 18.26 -5.29 7.64
N LYS A 133 18.56 -4.17 6.97
CA LYS A 133 18.80 -4.08 5.52
C LYS A 133 17.62 -4.48 4.64
N GLY A 134 16.44 -4.74 5.21
CA GLY A 134 15.22 -4.98 4.46
C GLY A 134 14.71 -3.72 3.77
N VAL A 135 13.85 -3.89 2.77
CA VAL A 135 13.40 -2.81 1.87
C VAL A 135 11.93 -2.49 2.09
N LEU A 136 11.60 -1.21 2.14
CA LEU A 136 10.23 -0.70 2.24
C LEU A 136 9.88 0.11 1.00
N HIS A 137 8.81 -0.29 0.32
CA HIS A 137 8.16 0.48 -0.75
C HIS A 137 6.87 1.10 -0.22
N ILE A 138 6.66 2.39 -0.48
CA ILE A 138 5.40 3.10 -0.19
C ILE A 138 4.94 3.82 -1.46
N LEU A 139 3.64 3.72 -1.76
CA LEU A 139 2.95 4.60 -2.71
C LEU A 139 1.79 5.30 -1.99
N VAL A 140 1.75 6.63 -2.00
CA VAL A 140 0.67 7.44 -1.40
C VAL A 140 0.24 8.59 -2.31
N LYS A 141 -0.95 9.14 -2.08
CA LYS A 141 -1.44 10.31 -2.82
C LYS A 141 -0.71 11.57 -2.35
N ALA A 142 -0.25 12.37 -3.30
CA ALA A 142 0.45 13.62 -3.03
C ALA A 142 -0.53 14.75 -2.71
N GLN A 143 -0.11 15.64 -1.82
CA GLN A 143 -0.79 16.88 -1.48
C GLN A 143 -0.42 17.97 -2.50
N LEU A 144 -1.42 18.52 -3.22
CA LEU A 144 -1.24 19.61 -4.21
C LEU A 144 -1.64 21.00 -3.70
N GLY A 145 -2.15 21.08 -2.47
CA GLY A 145 -2.63 22.31 -1.85
C GLY A 145 -2.40 22.30 -0.35
N LYS A 146 -3.25 22.98 0.42
CA LYS A 146 -3.15 23.00 1.89
C LYS A 146 -3.88 21.83 2.56
N ASP A 147 -4.78 21.18 1.83
CA ASP A 147 -5.63 20.12 2.37
C ASP A 147 -4.83 18.84 2.61
N LYS A 148 -4.96 18.29 3.83
CA LYS A 148 -4.39 16.99 4.22
C LYS A 148 -5.28 15.80 3.84
N PHE A 149 -6.52 16.08 3.49
CA PHE A 149 -7.51 15.07 3.19
C PHE A 149 -8.36 15.51 2.00
N VAL A 150 -8.82 14.54 1.23
CA VAL A 150 -9.77 14.77 0.15
C VAL A 150 -10.84 13.68 0.17
N THR A 151 -12.08 14.07 -0.08
CA THR A 151 -13.15 13.12 -0.39
C THR A 151 -13.46 13.23 -1.88
N LEU A 152 -13.32 12.12 -2.59
CA LEU A 152 -13.52 12.05 -4.04
C LEU A 152 -14.72 11.15 -4.33
N THR A 153 -15.58 11.58 -5.24
CA THR A 153 -16.57 10.68 -5.83
C THR A 153 -15.86 9.71 -6.75
N ASP A 154 -15.94 8.41 -6.46
CA ASP A 154 -15.53 7.37 -7.38
C ASP A 154 -16.55 7.35 -8.52
N THR A 155 -16.19 7.86 -9.70
CA THR A 155 -17.12 8.04 -10.82
C THR A 155 -17.75 6.74 -11.32
N ARG A 156 -17.22 5.60 -10.88
CA ARG A 156 -17.61 4.26 -11.33
C ARG A 156 -18.62 3.60 -10.41
N THR A 157 -18.59 3.91 -9.11
CA THR A 157 -19.56 3.42 -8.13
C THR A 157 -20.52 4.51 -7.65
N ASN A 158 -20.21 5.77 -7.99
CA ASN A 158 -20.90 6.98 -7.52
C ASN A 158 -20.87 7.17 -6.00
N ASP A 159 -19.97 6.45 -5.32
CA ASP A 159 -19.76 6.52 -3.88
C ASP A 159 -18.61 7.47 -3.54
N LEU A 160 -18.69 8.08 -2.36
CA LEU A 160 -17.63 8.91 -1.82
C LEU A 160 -16.50 8.06 -1.23
N ARG A 161 -15.26 8.47 -1.47
CA ARG A 161 -14.07 7.84 -0.92
C ARG A 161 -13.16 8.87 -0.29
N PHE A 162 -12.76 8.61 0.95
CA PHE A 162 -11.82 9.44 1.68
C PHE A 162 -10.38 9.00 1.43
N PHE A 163 -9.52 10.00 1.26
CA PHE A 163 -8.08 9.80 1.13
C PHE A 163 -7.31 10.80 1.98
N GLN A 164 -6.30 10.31 2.69
CA GLN A 164 -5.22 11.12 3.23
C GLN A 164 -4.22 11.45 2.11
N LEU A 165 -3.76 12.70 2.13
CA LEU A 165 -2.73 13.24 1.24
C LEU A 165 -1.45 13.45 2.03
N TYR A 166 -0.32 13.18 1.40
CA TYR A 166 0.99 13.28 2.01
C TYR A 166 1.89 14.22 1.21
N THR A 167 2.88 14.79 1.87
CA THR A 167 4.01 15.46 1.21
C THR A 167 5.24 14.56 1.24
N GLN A 168 6.19 14.78 0.33
CA GLN A 168 7.46 14.05 0.36
C GLN A 168 8.22 14.26 1.69
N PRO A 169 8.35 15.48 2.24
CA PRO A 169 8.97 15.68 3.55
C PRO A 169 8.30 14.91 4.68
N GLU A 170 6.97 14.74 4.66
CA GLU A 170 6.25 13.99 5.69
C GLU A 170 6.61 12.49 5.64
N ILE A 171 6.63 11.89 4.44
CA ILE A 171 7.03 10.48 4.28
C ILE A 171 8.50 10.29 4.66
N GLU A 172 9.37 11.20 4.25
CA GLU A 172 10.78 11.15 4.59
C GLU A 172 11.02 11.29 6.10
N GLU A 173 10.33 12.23 6.77
CA GLU A 173 10.43 12.39 8.23
C GLU A 173 9.94 11.14 8.98
N LEU A 174 8.77 10.61 8.61
CA LEU A 174 8.20 9.41 9.23
C LEU A 174 9.12 8.20 9.09
N THR A 175 9.68 8.00 7.89
CA THR A 175 10.55 6.86 7.60
C THR A 175 11.94 7.04 8.22
N ASN A 176 12.54 8.23 8.18
CA ASN A 176 13.82 8.50 8.83
C ASN A 176 13.74 8.29 10.35
N LYS A 177 12.68 8.78 11.00
CA LYS A 177 12.44 8.57 12.45
C LYS A 177 12.25 7.10 12.81
N ALA A 178 11.81 6.27 11.86
CA ALA A 178 11.66 4.82 12.04
C ALA A 178 12.91 4.01 11.66
N GLY A 179 14.03 4.68 11.34
CA GLY A 179 15.31 4.03 11.06
C GLY A 179 15.45 3.54 9.63
N PHE A 180 14.83 4.21 8.66
CA PHE A 180 15.05 3.96 7.24
C PHE A 180 16.01 4.97 6.63
N LYS A 181 16.82 4.52 5.68
CA LYS A 181 17.58 5.35 4.75
C LYS A 181 16.88 5.35 3.41
N THR A 182 16.55 6.54 2.90
CA THR A 182 15.97 6.71 1.57
C THR A 182 16.92 6.20 0.48
N ILE A 183 16.44 5.30 -0.37
CA ILE A 183 17.10 4.88 -1.61
C ILE A 183 16.62 5.78 -2.76
N LYS A 184 15.30 5.99 -2.83
CA LYS A 184 14.66 6.73 -3.92
C LYS A 184 13.35 7.33 -3.43
N MET A 185 13.07 8.56 -3.83
CA MET A 185 11.79 9.20 -3.62
C MET A 185 11.46 10.08 -4.82
N TYR A 186 10.25 9.98 -5.36
CA TYR A 186 9.80 10.79 -6.48
C TYR A 186 8.28 10.95 -6.48
N GLN A 187 7.80 11.96 -7.21
CA GLN A 187 6.38 12.29 -7.34
C GLN A 187 6.01 12.31 -8.83
N PHE A 188 4.82 11.84 -9.18
CA PHE A 188 4.35 11.83 -10.57
C PHE A 188 2.82 11.99 -10.67
N VAL A 189 2.37 12.55 -11.78
CA VAL A 189 0.95 12.72 -12.10
C VAL A 189 0.36 11.42 -12.65
N ASP A 190 -0.77 11.00 -12.10
CA ASP A 190 -1.59 9.93 -12.66
C ASP A 190 -2.44 10.49 -13.81
N ILE A 191 -1.95 10.30 -15.03
CA ILE A 191 -2.63 10.74 -16.25
C ILE A 191 -4.02 10.11 -16.44
N ASN A 192 -4.35 9.02 -15.74
CA ASN A 192 -5.65 8.36 -15.82
C ASN A 192 -6.62 8.81 -14.72
N SER A 193 -6.15 9.57 -13.74
CA SER A 193 -6.95 9.96 -12.57
C SER A 193 -8.19 10.78 -12.92
N ASN A 194 -8.13 11.63 -13.96
CA ASN A 194 -9.29 12.41 -14.42
C ASN A 194 -10.47 11.54 -14.86
N LYS A 195 -10.21 10.38 -15.48
CA LYS A 195 -11.28 9.43 -15.85
C LYS A 195 -11.94 8.81 -14.61
N LYS A 196 -11.19 8.70 -13.51
CA LYS A 196 -11.59 8.01 -12.27
C LYS A 196 -12.22 8.93 -11.22
N TYR A 197 -11.74 10.17 -11.11
CA TYR A 197 -12.11 11.10 -10.03
C TYR A 197 -12.43 12.51 -10.53
N LYS A 198 -12.39 12.77 -11.85
CA LYS A 198 -12.56 14.11 -12.48
C LYS A 198 -11.53 15.17 -12.05
N VAL A 199 -10.53 14.81 -11.25
CA VAL A 199 -9.45 15.69 -10.80
C VAL A 199 -8.10 14.99 -10.96
N PRO A 200 -7.01 15.74 -11.24
CA PRO A 200 -5.69 15.18 -11.32
C PRO A 200 -5.26 14.68 -9.93
N ILE A 201 -4.70 13.48 -9.90
CA ILE A 201 -4.09 12.89 -8.72
C ILE A 201 -2.60 12.78 -8.99
N GLU A 202 -1.81 13.21 -8.01
CA GLU A 202 -0.38 12.92 -7.97
C GLU A 202 -0.09 11.84 -6.94
N TRP A 203 0.97 11.08 -7.19
CA TRP A 203 1.43 10.02 -6.31
C TRP A 203 2.88 10.25 -5.91
N ILE A 204 3.19 9.97 -4.65
CA ILE A 204 4.55 9.89 -4.12
C ILE A 204 4.93 8.42 -4.04
N VAL A 205 6.08 8.09 -4.61
CA VAL A 205 6.76 6.81 -4.42
C VAL A 205 7.94 7.03 -3.49
N TYR A 206 8.04 6.19 -2.48
CA TYR A 206 9.19 6.09 -1.59
C TYR A 206 9.73 4.65 -1.62
N LEU A 207 11.06 4.55 -1.69
CA LEU A 207 11.81 3.31 -1.53
C LEU A 207 12.93 3.57 -0.53
N GLY A 208 12.96 2.79 0.55
CA GLY A 208 13.95 2.93 1.62
C GLY A 208 14.47 1.58 2.10
N GLN A 209 15.66 1.60 2.69
CA GLN A 209 16.26 0.45 3.35
C GLN A 209 16.33 0.68 4.85
N LYS A 210 15.93 -0.32 5.64
CA LYS A 210 16.05 -0.29 7.09
C LYS A 210 17.53 -0.38 7.51
N LEU A 211 17.95 0.52 8.40
CA LEU A 211 19.29 0.58 8.99
C LEU A 211 19.58 -0.63 9.90
#